data_AF-A0A9K3KKZ8-F1
#
_entry.id   AF-A0A9K3KKZ8-F1
#
_cell.length_a   1.000
_cell.length_b   1.000
_cell.length_c   1.000
_cell.angle_alpha   90.00
_cell.angle_beta   90.00
_cell.angle_gamma   90.00
#
_symmetry.space_group_name_H-M   'P 1'
#
loop_
_entity.id
_entity.type
_entity.pdbx_description
1 polymer ?
#
loop_
_entity_poly.entity_id
_entity_poly.type
_entity_poly.pdbx_seq_one_letter_code
_entity_poly.pdbx_strand_id
1 'polypeptide(L)'
;MNLRLYSHDNLAISTTTATEDSCCNIDGSMASSHDDHSNDKRHLSSEFTSSTPEVLTLLHGIHDYHVTFHQRTNMMLYMIIITTYIGVVLTLLVANNQSQDYIEKHYFLPFHFFEFFGALVFAITEAFLILGGLGQASGNQGERMNQLAVLLTIFNVITSAVACILFTLCPQLFEVPSHYIEYSSQVTITLVDYIFLVQLSGRWRSGKNDNIAPSWKKSSMSILLMSSLLIMSILKLFVYSELIPTSMGGERSSHYIEFTGELLNCILAFRFAAMQYCSMNQRLGRRQQQISPFPKLDLAQGRNEGVVLQYPLNEIHYGSINTSSTLEETSPLLTV
;
A
#
# COMPACT_ATOMS: atom_id res chain seq x y z
N MET A 1 47.19 13.08 18.63
CA MET A 1 46.50 14.39 18.75
C MET A 1 45.30 14.16 19.64
N ASN A 2 45.39 14.62 20.89
CA ASN A 2 44.37 14.50 21.92
C ASN A 2 43.19 15.42 21.63
N LEU A 3 41.97 14.95 21.88
CA LEU A 3 40.94 15.77 22.54
C LEU A 3 39.86 14.88 23.17
N ARG A 4 39.77 15.04 24.49
CA ARG A 4 38.79 14.49 25.43
C ARG A 4 37.59 15.45 25.51
N LEU A 5 36.43 14.84 25.81
CA LEU A 5 35.32 15.31 26.65
C LEU A 5 34.54 16.57 26.24
N TYR A 6 33.22 16.43 26.10
CA TYR A 6 32.30 17.00 27.10
C TYR A 6 31.06 16.10 27.28
N SER A 7 30.86 15.70 28.53
CA SER A 7 29.62 15.19 29.11
C SER A 7 28.73 16.39 29.44
N HIS A 8 27.41 16.26 29.26
CA HIS A 8 26.46 17.01 30.08
C HIS A 8 25.23 16.16 30.38
N ASP A 9 25.10 15.86 31.67
CA ASP A 9 23.94 15.32 32.35
C ASP A 9 22.80 16.35 32.42
N ASN A 10 21.58 15.80 32.55
CA ASN A 10 20.43 16.31 33.32
C ASN A 10 19.92 17.74 33.07
N LEU A 11 18.73 17.82 32.45
CA LEU A 11 17.75 18.83 32.82
C LEU A 11 16.34 18.21 32.88
N ALA A 12 15.96 17.79 34.08
CA ALA A 12 14.58 17.55 34.44
C ALA A 12 13.91 18.91 34.70
N ILE A 13 12.96 19.31 33.86
CA ILE A 13 12.08 20.44 34.16
C ILE A 13 10.79 19.85 34.73
N SER A 14 10.71 19.92 36.06
CA SER A 14 9.47 19.90 36.83
C SER A 14 8.70 21.18 36.53
N THR A 15 7.43 21.07 36.14
CA THR A 15 6.47 22.18 36.23
C THR A 15 5.23 21.70 36.96
N THR A 16 5.19 22.04 38.24
CA THR A 16 4.02 22.02 39.11
C THR A 16 3.68 23.46 39.51
N THR A 17 2.39 23.69 39.75
CA THR A 17 1.70 24.80 40.44
C THR A 17 1.28 26.06 39.66
N ALA A 18 -0.05 26.20 39.55
CA ALA A 18 -0.91 27.37 39.85
C ALA A 18 -2.25 27.11 39.10
N THR A 19 -3.37 26.64 39.66
CA THR A 19 -4.23 27.14 40.76
C THR A 19 -4.29 28.67 40.86
N GLU A 20 -5.19 29.26 40.08
CA GLU A 20 -5.96 30.44 40.50
C GLU A 20 -7.43 30.28 40.10
N ASP A 21 -8.27 30.35 41.13
CA ASP A 21 -9.71 30.57 41.10
C ASP A 21 -10.03 31.94 40.50
N SER A 22 -11.13 32.06 39.74
CA SER A 22 -11.96 33.27 39.77
C SER A 22 -13.34 33.05 39.16
N CYS A 23 -14.32 32.98 40.06
CA CYS A 23 -15.64 33.64 40.03
C CYS A 23 -16.35 33.86 38.68
N CYS A 24 -17.50 33.21 38.53
CA CYS A 24 -18.74 33.88 38.10
C CYS A 24 -19.97 33.09 38.62
N ASN A 25 -20.51 33.55 39.75
CA ASN A 25 -21.89 33.32 40.18
C ASN A 25 -22.84 34.08 39.26
N ILE A 26 -23.85 33.41 38.71
CA ILE A 26 -25.13 34.03 38.39
C ILE A 26 -26.23 33.14 38.96
N ASP A 27 -26.74 33.57 40.11
CA ASP A 27 -28.03 33.18 40.65
C ASP A 27 -29.16 33.66 39.74
N GLY A 28 -30.13 32.78 39.50
CA GLY A 28 -31.30 33.07 38.68
C GLY A 28 -32.46 32.15 39.05
N SER A 29 -32.93 32.25 40.30
CA SER A 29 -34.18 31.67 40.76
C SER A 29 -35.37 32.36 40.09
N MET A 30 -36.21 31.61 39.37
CA MET A 30 -37.65 31.86 39.34
C MET A 30 -38.42 30.54 39.27
N ALA A 31 -39.20 30.31 40.33
CA ALA A 31 -40.23 29.29 40.40
C ALA A 31 -41.45 29.68 39.55
N SER A 32 -42.05 28.69 38.89
CA SER A 32 -43.47 28.72 38.52
C SER A 32 -43.98 27.28 38.41
N SER A 33 -45.02 27.03 39.19
CA SER A 33 -45.83 25.81 39.32
C SER A 33 -46.74 25.55 38.11
N HIS A 34 -47.32 24.34 38.10
CA HIS A 34 -48.51 23.87 37.36
C HIS A 34 -48.28 23.57 35.86
N ASP A 35 -48.70 22.45 35.27
CA ASP A 35 -49.78 21.51 35.60
C ASP A 35 -49.49 20.07 35.11
N ASP A 36 -50.07 19.13 35.84
CA ASP A 36 -50.39 17.77 35.43
C ASP A 36 -51.14 17.74 34.09
N HIS A 37 -50.68 16.94 33.12
CA HIS A 37 -51.58 16.18 32.24
C HIS A 37 -50.89 15.09 31.41
N SER A 38 -51.50 13.90 31.47
CA SER A 38 -51.54 12.84 30.46
C SER A 38 -50.32 11.93 30.27
N ASN A 39 -50.35 10.86 31.08
CA ASN A 39 -50.17 9.48 30.63
C ASN A 39 -50.57 9.23 29.17
N ASP A 40 -49.67 8.61 28.39
CA ASP A 40 -49.91 7.54 27.39
C ASP A 40 -48.89 7.55 26.24
N LYS A 41 -47.58 7.49 26.58
CA LYS A 41 -46.53 7.11 25.61
C LYS A 41 -45.46 6.21 26.21
N ARG A 42 -45.84 5.31 27.12
CA ARG A 42 -44.96 4.21 27.59
C ARG A 42 -45.55 2.92 27.03
N HIS A 43 -44.86 2.26 26.10
CA HIS A 43 -44.80 0.79 25.93
C HIS A 43 -44.33 0.27 24.54
N LEU A 44 -43.72 1.08 23.66
CA LEU A 44 -43.30 0.59 22.33
C LEU A 44 -41.80 0.65 22.02
N SER A 45 -40.93 0.86 23.02
CA SER A 45 -39.48 1.03 22.77
C SER A 45 -38.56 0.00 23.44
N SER A 46 -39.05 -1.13 23.95
CA SER A 46 -38.22 -2.11 24.68
C SER A 46 -38.02 -3.47 24.01
N GLU A 47 -38.48 -3.68 22.77
CA GLU A 47 -38.42 -5.01 22.13
C GLU A 47 -37.32 -5.19 21.06
N PHE A 48 -36.43 -4.20 20.86
CA PHE A 48 -35.42 -4.27 19.79
C PHE A 48 -33.96 -4.38 20.24
N THR A 49 -33.68 -4.75 21.49
CA THR A 49 -32.29 -4.79 22.03
C THR A 49 -31.78 -6.19 22.38
N SER A 50 -32.32 -7.26 21.77
CA SER A 50 -31.75 -8.60 21.90
C SER A 50 -31.30 -9.19 20.55
N SER A 51 -30.65 -8.37 19.71
CA SER A 51 -29.74 -8.96 18.71
C SER A 51 -28.69 -9.74 19.50
N THR A 52 -28.77 -11.07 19.46
CA THR A 52 -27.89 -11.94 20.22
C THR A 52 -26.43 -11.60 19.87
N PRO A 53 -25.50 -11.61 20.83
CA PRO A 53 -24.08 -11.33 20.59
C PRO A 53 -23.48 -12.19 19.46
N GLU A 54 -24.10 -13.33 19.17
CA GLU A 54 -23.81 -14.21 18.04
C GLU A 54 -24.03 -13.55 16.68
N VAL A 55 -25.15 -12.83 16.48
CA VAL A 55 -25.44 -12.14 15.20
C VAL A 55 -24.43 -11.02 14.95
N LEU A 56 -24.06 -10.26 15.98
CA LEU A 56 -23.04 -9.21 15.85
C LEU A 56 -21.66 -9.79 15.52
N THR A 57 -21.30 -10.90 16.15
CA THR A 57 -20.04 -11.61 15.88
C THR A 57 -20.00 -12.14 14.45
N LEU A 58 -21.12 -12.68 13.95
CA LEU A 58 -21.25 -13.14 12.57
C LEU A 58 -21.11 -11.97 11.58
N LEU A 59 -21.79 -10.85 11.83
CA LEU A 59 -21.71 -9.65 10.98
C LEU A 59 -20.28 -9.08 10.92
N HIS A 60 -19.58 -8.99 12.06
CA HIS A 60 -18.18 -8.60 12.10
C HIS A 60 -17.29 -9.58 11.32
N GLY A 61 -17.55 -10.88 11.44
CA GLY A 61 -16.84 -11.91 10.67
C GLY A 61 -17.01 -11.76 9.15
N ILE A 62 -18.24 -11.50 8.69
CA ILE A 62 -18.56 -11.27 7.27
C ILE A 62 -17.87 -10.00 6.76
N HIS A 63 -17.95 -8.91 7.52
CA HIS A 63 -17.31 -7.64 7.18
C HIS A 63 -15.79 -7.80 7.04
N ASP A 64 -15.14 -8.42 8.03
CA ASP A 64 -13.70 -8.65 8.02
C ASP A 64 -13.25 -9.56 6.87
N TYR A 65 -14.03 -10.60 6.58
CA TYR A 65 -13.78 -11.47 5.44
C TYR A 65 -13.82 -10.69 4.11
N HIS A 66 -14.85 -9.87 3.92
CA HIS A 66 -15.02 -9.07 2.71
C HIS A 66 -13.89 -8.04 2.54
N VAL A 67 -13.52 -7.32 3.60
CA VAL A 67 -12.39 -6.37 3.58
C VAL A 67 -11.09 -7.08 3.23
N THR A 68 -10.82 -8.24 3.83
CA THR A 68 -9.57 -8.96 3.57
C THR A 68 -9.54 -9.56 2.17
N PHE A 69 -10.68 -10.02 1.66
CA PHE A 69 -10.80 -10.50 0.28
C PHE A 69 -10.49 -9.39 -0.73
N HIS A 70 -11.08 -8.20 -0.56
CA HIS A 70 -10.78 -7.04 -1.41
C HIS A 70 -9.31 -6.64 -1.36
N GLN A 71 -8.71 -6.59 -0.18
CA GLN A 71 -7.28 -6.27 -0.03
C GLN A 71 -6.39 -7.30 -0.76
N ARG A 72 -6.73 -8.60 -0.70
CA ARG A 72 -6.00 -9.64 -1.44
C ARG A 72 -6.11 -9.45 -2.94
N THR A 73 -7.30 -9.19 -3.45
CA THR A 73 -7.54 -8.93 -4.88
C THR A 73 -6.74 -7.71 -5.35
N ASN A 74 -6.76 -6.63 -4.57
CA ASN A 74 -5.97 -5.43 -4.87
C ASN A 74 -4.47 -5.73 -4.91
N MET A 75 -3.92 -6.49 -3.96
CA MET A 75 -2.50 -6.86 -3.99
C MET A 75 -2.13 -7.72 -5.20
N MET A 76 -3.01 -8.64 -5.61
CA MET A 76 -2.80 -9.41 -6.85
C MET A 76 -2.80 -8.51 -8.08
N LEU A 77 -3.73 -7.55 -8.14
CA LEU A 77 -3.77 -6.55 -9.21
C LEU A 77 -2.49 -5.71 -9.25
N TYR A 78 -2.00 -5.23 -8.11
CA TYR A 78 -0.76 -4.46 -8.05
C TYR A 78 0.46 -5.27 -8.50
N MET A 79 0.56 -6.54 -8.11
CA MET A 79 1.63 -7.42 -8.60
C MET A 79 1.59 -7.60 -10.12
N ILE A 80 0.40 -7.71 -10.71
CA ILE A 80 0.23 -7.78 -12.17
C ILE A 80 0.69 -6.46 -12.82
N ILE A 81 0.23 -5.31 -12.32
CA ILE A 81 0.61 -3.99 -12.85
C ILE A 81 2.12 -3.79 -12.79
N ILE A 82 2.77 -4.11 -11.65
CA ILE A 82 4.23 -4.01 -11.51
C ILE A 82 4.94 -4.92 -12.51
N THR A 83 4.45 -6.15 -12.71
CA THR A 83 5.03 -7.08 -13.69
C THR A 83 4.91 -6.56 -15.12
N THR A 84 3.76 -5.99 -15.47
CA THR A 84 3.56 -5.33 -16.77
C THR A 84 4.50 -4.14 -16.93
N TYR A 85 4.66 -3.32 -15.91
CA TYR A 85 5.55 -2.16 -15.94
C TYR A 85 7.02 -2.55 -16.05
N ILE A 86 7.47 -3.64 -15.41
CA ILE A 86 8.80 -4.24 -15.68
C ILE A 86 9.00 -4.50 -17.18
N GLY A 87 7.99 -5.02 -17.86
CA GLY A 87 8.02 -5.22 -19.31
C GLY A 87 8.19 -3.92 -20.10
N VAL A 88 7.50 -2.85 -19.67
CA VAL A 88 7.63 -1.50 -20.27
C VAL A 88 9.05 -0.97 -20.08
N VAL A 89 9.55 -0.96 -18.84
CA VAL A 89 10.90 -0.49 -18.50
C VAL A 89 11.98 -1.26 -19.26
N LEU A 90 11.87 -2.59 -19.36
CA LEU A 90 12.79 -3.40 -20.15
C LEU A 90 12.73 -3.05 -21.65
N THR A 91 11.55 -2.78 -22.18
CA THR A 91 11.38 -2.37 -23.58
C THR A 91 12.04 -1.01 -23.83
N LEU A 92 11.83 -0.04 -22.93
CA LEU A 92 12.47 1.29 -22.99
C LEU A 92 13.99 1.19 -22.86
N LEU A 93 14.49 0.36 -21.94
CA LEU A 93 15.92 0.10 -21.78
C LEU A 93 16.55 -0.52 -23.05
N VAL A 94 15.85 -1.46 -23.68
CA VAL A 94 16.29 -2.04 -24.96
C VAL A 94 16.27 -0.99 -26.07
N ALA A 95 15.21 -0.18 -26.16
CA ALA A 95 15.09 0.89 -27.14
C ALA A 95 16.20 1.94 -26.97
N ASN A 96 16.60 2.27 -25.74
CA ASN A 96 17.67 3.23 -25.43
C ASN A 96 19.07 2.78 -25.90
N ASN A 97 19.23 1.51 -26.34
CA ASN A 97 20.45 1.05 -27.02
C ASN A 97 20.58 1.55 -28.46
N GLN A 98 19.48 2.03 -29.07
CA GLN A 98 19.55 2.71 -30.36
C GLN A 98 20.18 4.10 -30.21
N SER A 99 20.74 4.65 -31.29
CA SER A 99 21.25 6.03 -31.25
C SER A 99 20.11 7.02 -31.01
N GLN A 100 20.42 8.14 -30.34
CA GLN A 100 19.45 9.21 -30.06
C GLN A 100 18.75 9.67 -31.34
N ASP A 101 19.52 9.95 -32.40
CA ASP A 101 18.99 10.32 -33.73
C ASP A 101 17.99 9.30 -34.29
N TYR A 102 18.15 8.02 -33.98
CA TYR A 102 17.27 6.96 -34.46
C TYR A 102 15.97 6.92 -33.65
N ILE A 103 16.06 7.11 -32.33
CA ILE A 103 14.89 7.23 -31.44
C ILE A 103 14.09 8.46 -31.84
N GLU A 104 14.72 9.65 -31.93
CA GLU A 104 14.05 10.90 -32.30
C GLU A 104 13.34 10.80 -33.66
N LYS A 105 13.96 10.12 -34.63
CA LYS A 105 13.41 10.00 -35.98
C LYS A 105 12.25 9.00 -36.08
N HIS A 106 12.29 7.90 -35.34
CA HIS A 106 11.38 6.76 -35.56
C HIS A 106 10.44 6.48 -34.39
N TYR A 107 10.86 6.79 -33.16
CA TYR A 107 10.18 6.37 -31.94
C TYR A 107 9.98 7.48 -30.92
N PHE A 108 10.27 8.75 -31.24
CA PHE A 108 10.18 9.87 -30.32
C PHE A 108 8.89 9.88 -29.49
N LEU A 109 7.73 9.86 -30.16
CA LEU A 109 6.43 9.85 -29.49
C LEU A 109 6.18 8.58 -28.68
N PRO A 110 6.19 7.36 -29.28
CA PRO A 110 5.88 6.16 -28.51
C PRO A 110 6.86 5.92 -27.35
N PHE A 111 8.15 6.23 -27.51
CA PHE A 111 9.14 6.09 -26.44
C PHE A 111 8.76 6.90 -25.21
N HIS A 112 8.62 8.22 -25.37
CA HIS A 112 8.29 9.12 -24.27
C HIS A 112 6.85 8.94 -23.76
N PHE A 113 5.90 8.51 -24.60
CA PHE A 113 4.56 8.15 -24.12
C PHE A 113 4.61 6.97 -23.16
N PHE A 114 5.34 5.91 -23.49
CA PHE A 114 5.49 4.75 -22.60
C PHE A 114 6.23 5.10 -21.32
N GLU A 115 7.23 5.98 -21.41
CA GLU A 115 7.96 6.53 -20.27
C GLU A 115 7.01 7.29 -19.32
N PHE A 116 6.41 8.40 -19.76
CA PHE A 116 5.60 9.25 -18.89
C PHE A 116 4.32 8.57 -18.39
N PHE A 117 3.59 7.83 -19.24
CA PHE A 117 2.41 7.09 -18.77
C PHE A 117 2.78 5.91 -17.88
N GLY A 118 3.90 5.24 -18.18
CA GLY A 118 4.42 4.17 -17.37
C GLY A 118 4.73 4.67 -15.96
N ALA A 119 5.50 5.75 -15.85
CA ALA A 119 5.84 6.39 -14.59
C ALA A 119 4.61 6.84 -13.79
N LEU A 120 3.59 7.41 -14.45
CA LEU A 120 2.32 7.78 -13.80
C LEU A 120 1.59 6.55 -13.23
N VAL A 121 1.40 5.49 -14.04
CA VAL A 121 0.72 4.27 -13.60
C VAL A 121 1.49 3.60 -12.45
N PHE A 122 2.81 3.61 -12.53
CA PHE A 122 3.66 3.08 -11.47
C PHE A 122 3.56 3.91 -10.18
N ALA A 123 3.62 5.25 -10.27
CA ALA A 123 3.45 6.14 -9.12
C ALA A 123 2.10 5.93 -8.41
N ILE A 124 1.01 5.74 -9.17
CA ILE A 124 -0.31 5.40 -8.61
C ILE A 124 -0.26 4.06 -7.87
N THR A 125 0.38 3.05 -8.47
CA THR A 125 0.49 1.70 -7.89
C THR A 125 1.30 1.71 -6.59
N GLU A 126 2.44 2.40 -6.60
CA GLU A 126 3.31 2.58 -5.44
C GLU A 126 2.58 3.34 -4.33
N ALA A 127 1.80 4.37 -4.68
CA ALA A 127 0.98 5.09 -3.72
C ALA A 127 0.01 4.18 -2.96
N PHE A 128 -0.69 3.30 -3.67
CA PHE A 128 -1.59 2.33 -3.04
C PHE A 128 -0.84 1.30 -2.18
N LEU A 129 0.34 0.85 -2.60
CA LEU A 129 1.15 -0.07 -1.80
C LEU A 129 1.62 0.57 -0.48
N ILE A 130 2.09 1.81 -0.54
CA ILE A 130 2.52 2.57 0.63
C ILE A 130 1.31 2.77 1.55
N LEU A 131 0.19 3.28 1.04
CA LEU A 131 -1.03 3.51 1.83
C LEU A 131 -1.54 2.22 2.51
N GLY A 132 -1.48 1.07 1.83
CA GLY A 132 -1.81 -0.23 2.41
C GLY A 132 -0.86 -0.66 3.54
N GLY A 133 0.38 -0.17 3.54
CA GLY A 133 1.41 -0.47 4.54
C GLY A 133 1.42 0.46 5.77
N LEU A 134 0.97 1.71 5.65
CA LEU A 134 1.13 2.75 6.68
C LEU A 134 0.34 2.47 7.97
N GLY A 135 -0.76 1.71 7.92
CA GLY A 135 -1.60 1.38 9.08
C GLY A 135 -0.90 0.59 10.20
N GLN A 136 0.38 0.24 10.03
CA GLN A 136 1.14 -0.51 11.01
C GLN A 136 1.88 0.40 12.00
N ALA A 137 2.12 1.69 11.71
CA ALA A 137 2.90 2.59 12.57
C ALA A 137 2.09 3.16 13.75
N SER A 138 2.32 2.62 14.96
CA SER A 138 1.73 3.08 16.22
C SER A 138 2.69 4.01 16.95
N GLY A 139 2.18 5.17 17.40
CA GLY A 139 2.88 6.18 18.21
C GLY A 139 3.01 7.55 17.52
N ASN A 140 3.03 8.63 18.30
CA ASN A 140 3.03 10.02 17.82
C ASN A 140 4.11 10.33 16.75
N GLN A 141 5.31 9.75 16.87
CA GLN A 141 6.38 9.94 15.88
C GLN A 141 6.12 9.18 14.57
N GLY A 142 5.56 7.96 14.67
CA GLY A 142 5.20 7.16 13.50
C GLY A 142 4.05 7.80 12.72
N GLU A 143 3.06 8.37 13.42
CA GLU A 143 1.91 9.03 12.79
C GLU A 143 2.32 10.24 11.95
N ARG A 144 3.18 11.13 12.47
CA ARG A 144 3.68 12.29 11.72
C ARG A 144 4.43 11.89 10.46
N MET A 145 5.22 10.82 10.56
CA MET A 145 5.98 10.36 9.40
C MET A 145 5.13 9.63 8.38
N ASN A 146 4.10 8.92 8.83
CA ASN A 146 3.09 8.38 7.94
C ASN A 146 2.37 9.50 7.19
N GLN A 147 1.95 10.56 7.88
CA GLN A 147 1.32 11.72 7.24
C GLN A 147 2.24 12.36 6.20
N LEU A 148 3.52 12.54 6.51
CA LEU A 148 4.50 13.04 5.55
C LEU A 148 4.65 12.10 4.36
N ALA A 149 4.74 10.79 4.59
CA ALA A 149 4.81 9.81 3.52
C ALA A 149 3.59 9.88 2.60
N VAL A 150 2.37 9.93 3.15
CA VAL A 150 1.13 10.12 2.36
C VAL A 150 1.21 11.40 1.53
N LEU A 151 1.59 12.52 2.14
CA LEU A 151 1.67 13.80 1.44
C LEU A 151 2.65 13.75 0.27
N LEU A 152 3.86 13.23 0.51
CA LEU A 152 4.90 13.12 -0.52
C LEU A 152 4.53 12.11 -1.62
N THR A 153 3.83 11.04 -1.26
CA THR A 153 3.27 10.08 -2.23
C THR A 153 2.19 10.73 -3.10
N ILE A 154 1.25 11.49 -2.53
CA ILE A 154 0.24 12.24 -3.30
C ILE A 154 0.92 13.26 -4.20
N PHE A 155 1.91 13.98 -3.67
CA PHE A 155 2.71 14.92 -4.44
C PHE A 155 3.36 14.24 -5.65
N ASN A 156 3.99 13.07 -5.47
CA ASN A 156 4.60 12.30 -6.55
C ASN A 156 3.60 11.96 -7.65
N VAL A 157 2.42 11.43 -7.30
CA VAL A 157 1.36 11.10 -8.27
C VAL A 157 0.92 12.36 -9.05
N ILE A 158 0.74 13.49 -8.37
CA ILE A 158 0.36 14.75 -9.01
C ILE A 158 1.46 15.22 -9.97
N THR A 159 2.72 15.22 -9.56
CA THR A 159 3.82 15.67 -10.41
C THR A 159 4.05 14.77 -11.61
N SER A 160 3.94 13.44 -11.45
CA SER A 160 3.98 12.50 -12.58
C SER A 160 2.80 12.73 -13.54
N ALA A 161 1.62 13.03 -13.03
CA ALA A 161 0.47 13.37 -13.86
C ALA A 161 0.69 14.69 -14.62
N VAL A 162 1.27 15.70 -13.97
CA VAL A 162 1.60 16.98 -14.62
C VAL A 162 2.63 16.77 -15.74
N ALA A 163 3.72 16.03 -15.50
CA ALA A 163 4.70 15.70 -16.53
C ALA A 163 4.04 15.00 -17.73
N CYS A 164 3.25 13.96 -17.46
CA CYS A 164 2.52 13.21 -18.48
C CYS A 164 1.54 14.09 -19.30
N ILE A 165 0.78 14.96 -18.64
CA ILE A 165 -0.16 15.87 -19.31
C ILE A 165 0.60 16.91 -20.14
N LEU A 166 1.65 17.53 -19.61
CA LEU A 166 2.45 18.52 -20.33
C LEU A 166 3.04 17.92 -21.60
N PHE A 167 3.68 16.75 -21.49
CA PHE A 167 4.20 16.05 -22.67
C PHE A 167 3.10 15.74 -23.68
N THR A 168 1.93 15.24 -23.23
CA THR A 168 0.80 14.91 -24.12
C THR A 168 0.27 16.13 -24.89
N LEU A 169 0.27 17.32 -24.27
CA LEU A 169 -0.27 18.54 -24.89
C LEU A 169 0.60 19.07 -26.03
N CYS A 170 1.91 19.13 -25.83
CA CYS A 170 2.86 19.59 -26.85
C CYS A 170 4.23 18.94 -26.62
N PRO A 171 4.46 17.73 -27.16
CA PRO A 171 5.68 16.96 -26.93
C PRO A 171 6.95 17.75 -27.18
N GLN A 172 7.02 18.48 -28.30
CA GLN A 172 8.21 19.21 -28.73
C GLN A 172 8.59 20.37 -27.81
N LEU A 173 7.60 20.96 -27.11
CA LEU A 173 7.83 22.06 -26.19
C LEU A 173 8.07 21.57 -24.77
N PHE A 174 7.37 20.50 -24.37
CA PHE A 174 7.27 20.08 -22.98
C PHE A 174 8.07 18.84 -22.63
N GLU A 175 8.73 18.17 -23.57
CA GLU A 175 9.66 17.06 -23.29
C GLU A 175 10.63 17.39 -22.16
N VAL A 176 11.46 18.41 -22.35
CA VAL A 176 12.51 18.78 -21.39
C VAL A 176 11.94 19.16 -20.01
N PRO A 177 10.94 20.08 -19.91
CA PRO A 177 10.29 20.34 -18.62
C PRO A 177 9.67 19.10 -17.97
N SER A 178 9.09 18.19 -18.76
CA SER A 178 8.43 16.99 -18.22
C SER A 178 9.45 16.03 -17.62
N HIS A 179 10.61 15.81 -18.26
CA HIS A 179 11.70 15.04 -17.67
C HIS A 179 12.21 15.67 -16.37
N TYR A 180 12.39 17.00 -16.30
CA TYR A 180 12.79 17.63 -15.04
C TYR A 180 11.78 17.43 -13.90
N ILE A 181 10.48 17.55 -14.19
CA ILE A 181 9.41 17.34 -13.22
C ILE A 181 9.41 15.89 -12.74
N GLU A 182 9.44 14.94 -13.67
CA GLU A 182 9.47 13.51 -13.37
C GLU A 182 10.72 13.11 -12.58
N TYR A 183 11.91 13.53 -13.01
CA TYR A 183 13.15 13.15 -12.34
C TYR A 183 13.20 13.69 -10.92
N SER A 184 12.68 14.90 -10.70
CA SER A 184 12.55 15.51 -9.38
C SER A 184 11.53 14.78 -8.50
N SER A 185 10.42 14.32 -9.08
CA SER A 185 9.41 13.55 -8.34
C SER A 185 9.94 12.18 -7.93
N GLN A 186 10.70 11.51 -8.81
CA GLN A 186 11.34 10.22 -8.50
C GLN A 186 12.37 10.32 -7.36
N VAL A 187 13.13 11.41 -7.26
CA VAL A 187 14.00 11.65 -6.08
C VAL A 187 13.17 11.75 -4.80
N THR A 188 12.05 12.48 -4.86
CA THR A 188 11.17 12.71 -3.71
C THR A 188 10.54 11.40 -3.22
N ILE A 189 10.02 10.57 -4.11
CA ILE A 189 9.39 9.30 -3.72
C ILE A 189 10.42 8.27 -3.24
N THR A 190 11.60 8.20 -3.87
CA THR A 190 12.67 7.31 -3.40
C THR A 190 13.12 7.67 -1.98
N LEU A 191 13.09 8.96 -1.62
CA LEU A 191 13.33 9.41 -0.25
C LEU A 191 12.21 8.97 0.72
N VAL A 192 10.94 8.98 0.30
CA VAL A 192 9.81 8.44 1.08
C VAL A 192 10.02 6.97 1.36
N ASP A 193 10.35 6.18 0.33
CA ASP A 193 10.59 4.75 0.47
C ASP A 193 11.78 4.46 1.38
N TYR A 194 12.83 5.28 1.30
CA TYR A 194 13.96 5.21 2.20
C TYR A 194 13.53 5.42 3.66
N ILE A 195 12.74 6.47 3.94
CA ILE A 195 12.20 6.75 5.29
C ILE A 195 11.33 5.57 5.76
N PHE A 196 10.44 5.08 4.91
CA PHE A 196 9.54 3.97 5.23
C PHE A 196 10.33 2.69 5.56
N LEU A 197 11.37 2.38 4.79
CA LEU A 197 12.23 1.22 5.02
C LEU A 197 13.00 1.34 6.34
N VAL A 198 13.54 2.53 6.65
CA VAL A 198 14.24 2.78 7.92
C VAL A 198 13.28 2.56 9.10
N GLN A 199 12.04 3.05 9.01
CA GLN A 199 11.04 2.84 10.07
C GLN A 199 10.66 1.37 10.24
N LEU A 200 10.49 0.65 9.13
CA LEU A 200 10.20 -0.78 9.15
C LEU A 200 11.34 -1.57 9.81
N SER A 201 12.60 -1.20 9.50
CA SER A 201 13.78 -1.83 10.09
C SER A 201 13.92 -1.57 11.60
N GLY A 202 13.60 -0.36 12.07
CA GLY A 202 13.65 -0.01 13.49
C GLY A 202 12.65 -0.81 14.33
N ARG A 203 11.49 -1.15 13.76
CA ARG A 203 10.44 -1.90 14.44
C ARG A 203 10.74 -3.39 14.55
N TRP A 204 11.37 -3.95 13.52
CA TRP A 204 11.93 -5.31 13.59
C TRP A 204 12.93 -5.47 14.73
N ARG A 205 13.66 -4.40 15.08
CA ARG A 205 14.65 -4.40 16.16
C ARG A 205 14.05 -4.34 17.56
N SER A 206 12.83 -3.83 17.72
CA SER A 206 12.18 -3.64 19.03
C SER A 206 11.29 -4.82 19.46
N GLY A 207 11.09 -5.82 18.59
CA GLY A 207 10.42 -7.07 18.91
C GLY A 207 11.22 -7.91 19.91
N LYS A 208 10.99 -7.64 21.20
CA LYS A 208 11.65 -8.22 22.38
C LYS A 208 11.25 -9.69 22.65
N ASN A 209 11.15 -10.51 21.61
CA ASN A 209 10.93 -11.96 21.75
C ASN A 209 12.19 -12.67 21.27
N ASP A 210 13.07 -12.90 22.24
CA ASP A 210 14.30 -13.66 22.12
C ASP A 210 13.98 -15.08 21.62
N ASN A 211 14.86 -15.64 20.78
CA ASN A 211 14.94 -17.04 20.29
C ASN A 211 14.65 -17.31 18.81
N ILE A 212 14.26 -16.32 18.00
CA ILE A 212 14.28 -16.45 16.54
C ILE A 212 15.06 -15.27 15.98
N ALA A 213 16.39 -15.34 15.98
CA ALA A 213 17.26 -14.30 15.45
C ALA A 213 16.83 -13.90 14.03
N PRO A 214 16.16 -12.74 13.82
CA PRO A 214 15.77 -12.32 12.49
C PRO A 214 17.00 -11.66 11.85
N SER A 215 17.38 -12.22 10.71
CA SER A 215 18.53 -11.85 9.89
C SER A 215 18.74 -10.34 9.70
N TRP A 216 19.64 -9.75 10.50
CA TRP A 216 20.13 -8.37 10.31
C TRP A 216 20.68 -8.14 8.90
N LYS A 217 21.22 -9.20 8.28
CA LYS A 217 21.68 -9.22 6.88
C LYS A 217 20.56 -8.87 5.87
N LYS A 218 19.31 -9.25 6.14
CA LYS A 218 18.17 -8.93 5.24
C LYS A 218 17.78 -7.45 5.30
N SER A 219 17.89 -6.84 6.47
CA SER A 219 17.59 -5.40 6.64
C SER A 219 18.69 -4.52 6.04
N SER A 220 19.96 -4.88 6.22
CA SER A 220 21.08 -4.10 5.67
C SER A 220 21.12 -4.11 4.14
N MET A 221 20.80 -5.23 3.51
CA MET A 221 20.69 -5.30 2.03
C MET A 221 19.57 -4.42 1.48
N SER A 222 18.43 -4.35 2.17
CA SER A 222 17.32 -3.49 1.72
C SER A 222 17.70 -2.01 1.84
N ILE A 223 18.38 -1.61 2.93
CA ILE A 223 18.84 -0.22 3.12
C ILE A 223 19.88 0.14 2.05
N LEU A 224 20.86 -0.73 1.80
CA LEU A 224 21.88 -0.51 0.78
C LEU A 224 21.25 -0.37 -0.60
N LEU A 225 20.29 -1.22 -0.95
CA LEU A 225 19.59 -1.13 -2.23
C LEU A 225 18.81 0.18 -2.36
N MET A 226 18.11 0.62 -1.31
CA MET A 226 17.41 1.92 -1.31
C MET A 226 18.37 3.12 -1.38
N SER A 227 19.51 3.05 -0.69
CA SER A 227 20.58 4.06 -0.83
C SER A 227 21.06 4.16 -2.27
N SER A 228 21.27 3.01 -2.93
CA SER A 228 21.67 2.97 -4.34
C SER A 228 20.61 3.58 -5.25
N LEU A 229 19.33 3.27 -5.05
CA LEU A 229 18.22 3.85 -5.82
C LEU A 229 18.13 5.38 -5.64
N LEU A 230 18.32 5.88 -4.42
CA LEU A 230 18.33 7.31 -4.16
C LEU A 230 19.49 8.00 -4.87
N ILE A 231 20.69 7.39 -4.83
CA ILE A 231 21.87 7.90 -5.55
C ILE A 231 21.61 7.89 -7.06
N MET A 232 21.05 6.81 -7.62
CA MET A 232 20.71 6.74 -9.05
C MET A 232 19.70 7.82 -9.44
N SER A 233 18.69 8.07 -8.61
CA SER A 233 17.68 9.13 -8.84
C SER A 233 18.29 10.54 -8.84
N ILE A 234 19.29 10.79 -8.00
CA ILE A 234 20.02 12.07 -7.99
C ILE A 234 20.96 12.15 -9.21
N LEU A 235 21.70 11.07 -9.50
CA LEU A 235 22.64 11.02 -10.61
C LEU A 235 21.95 11.23 -11.96
N LYS A 236 20.76 10.64 -12.18
CA LYS A 236 20.03 10.85 -13.43
C LYS A 236 19.71 12.33 -13.66
N LEU A 237 19.35 13.08 -12.61
CA LEU A 237 19.07 14.51 -12.71
C LEU A 237 20.33 15.31 -13.10
N PHE A 238 21.47 15.00 -12.48
CA PHE A 238 22.74 15.66 -12.79
C PHE A 238 23.31 15.30 -14.17
N VAL A 239 23.09 14.07 -14.62
CA VAL A 239 23.46 13.63 -15.97
C VAL A 239 22.55 14.28 -17.01
N TYR A 240 21.24 14.33 -16.77
CA TYR A 240 20.28 14.98 -17.65
C TYR A 240 20.54 16.47 -17.83
N SER A 241 20.86 17.17 -16.72
CA SER A 241 21.20 18.59 -16.76
C SER A 241 22.61 18.88 -17.29
N GLU A 242 23.34 17.86 -17.75
CA GLU A 242 24.72 17.93 -18.22
C GLU A 242 25.72 18.49 -17.19
N LEU A 243 25.37 18.45 -15.89
CA LEU A 243 26.30 18.81 -14.82
C LEU A 243 27.41 17.77 -14.71
N ILE A 244 27.07 16.50 -14.98
CA ILE A 244 28.02 15.41 -15.17
C ILE A 244 28.00 15.07 -16.67
N PRO A 245 28.98 15.57 -17.46
CA PRO A 245 28.99 15.34 -18.89
C PRO A 245 29.27 13.87 -19.22
N THR A 246 28.58 13.35 -20.22
CA THR A 246 28.74 11.99 -20.72
C THR A 246 28.98 12.02 -22.23
N SER A 247 29.64 10.98 -22.76
CA SER A 247 29.93 10.89 -24.20
C SER A 247 28.70 10.60 -25.07
N MET A 248 27.59 10.16 -24.48
CA MET A 248 26.37 9.76 -25.18
C MET A 248 25.27 10.84 -25.15
N GLY A 249 25.54 12.01 -24.56
CA GLY A 249 24.54 13.04 -24.28
C GLY A 249 23.82 12.82 -22.94
N GLY A 250 23.32 13.91 -22.35
CA GLY A 250 22.67 13.91 -21.04
C GLY A 250 21.42 13.03 -20.99
N GLU A 251 20.49 13.22 -21.94
CA GLU A 251 19.22 12.50 -22.04
C GLU A 251 19.40 10.98 -22.17
N ARG A 252 20.13 10.52 -23.19
CA ARG A 252 20.33 9.08 -23.39
C ARG A 252 21.00 8.41 -22.19
N SER A 253 21.93 9.12 -21.55
CA SER A 253 22.64 8.61 -20.37
C SER A 253 21.75 8.58 -19.13
N SER A 254 20.88 9.59 -18.94
CA SER A 254 19.91 9.58 -17.84
C SER A 254 18.88 8.48 -18.00
N HIS A 255 18.40 8.22 -19.22
CA HIS A 255 17.49 7.11 -19.52
C HIS A 255 18.07 5.74 -19.10
N TYR A 256 19.37 5.50 -19.29
CA TYR A 256 20.00 4.26 -18.81
C TYR A 256 19.94 4.13 -17.28
N ILE A 257 20.23 5.22 -16.58
CA ILE A 257 20.22 5.26 -15.11
C ILE A 257 18.78 5.08 -14.61
N GLU A 258 17.84 5.78 -15.23
CA GLU A 258 16.41 5.73 -14.95
C GLU A 258 15.86 4.32 -15.11
N PHE A 259 15.89 3.75 -16.32
CA PHE A 259 15.25 2.45 -16.54
C PHE A 259 15.92 1.32 -15.74
N THR A 260 17.22 1.43 -15.46
CA THR A 260 17.88 0.49 -14.54
C THR A 260 17.40 0.67 -13.10
N GLY A 261 17.27 1.92 -12.64
CA GLY A 261 16.76 2.26 -11.32
C GLY A 261 15.30 1.85 -11.13
N GLU A 262 14.46 2.13 -12.12
CA GLU A 262 13.05 1.75 -12.14
C GLU A 262 12.86 0.23 -12.12
N LEU A 263 13.69 -0.52 -12.88
CA LEU A 263 13.65 -1.98 -12.83
C LEU A 263 13.96 -2.50 -11.42
N LEU A 264 14.96 -1.94 -10.76
CA LEU A 264 15.30 -2.28 -9.38
C LEU A 264 14.18 -1.88 -8.41
N ASN A 265 13.55 -0.71 -8.61
CA ASN A 265 12.41 -0.28 -7.79
C ASN A 265 11.19 -1.20 -7.98
N CYS A 266 10.90 -1.62 -9.21
CA CYS A 266 9.84 -2.58 -9.50
C CYS A 266 10.03 -3.91 -8.76
N ILE A 267 11.27 -4.43 -8.71
CA ILE A 267 11.58 -5.67 -7.99
C ILE A 267 11.30 -5.49 -6.49
N LEU A 268 11.62 -4.33 -5.92
CA LEU A 268 11.31 -3.99 -4.53
C LEU A 268 9.81 -3.87 -4.27
N ALA A 269 9.10 -3.11 -5.11
CA ALA A 269 7.66 -2.94 -5.02
C ALA A 269 6.93 -4.28 -5.14
N PHE A 270 7.33 -5.14 -6.08
CA PHE A 270 6.79 -6.49 -6.24
C PHE A 270 7.02 -7.32 -4.98
N ARG A 271 8.25 -7.34 -4.46
CA ARG A 271 8.59 -8.05 -3.22
C ARG A 271 7.74 -7.55 -2.06
N PHE A 272 7.54 -6.25 -1.95
CA PHE A 272 6.72 -5.64 -0.90
C PHE A 272 5.24 -6.06 -1.03
N ALA A 273 4.65 -5.96 -2.22
CA ALA A 273 3.29 -6.42 -2.50
C ALA A 273 3.10 -7.91 -2.17
N ALA A 274 4.04 -8.76 -2.57
CA ALA A 274 4.01 -10.19 -2.27
C ALA A 274 4.09 -10.49 -0.77
N MET A 275 4.92 -9.75 -0.02
CA MET A 275 4.99 -9.88 1.44
C MET A 275 3.68 -9.45 2.12
N GLN A 276 3.06 -8.35 1.67
CA GLN A 276 1.75 -7.93 2.16
C GLN A 276 0.69 -9.01 1.88
N TYR A 277 0.64 -9.55 0.67
CA TYR A 277 -0.26 -10.63 0.27
C TYR A 277 -0.12 -11.87 1.16
N CYS A 278 1.11 -12.35 1.35
CA CYS A 278 1.39 -13.50 2.22
C CYS A 278 1.00 -13.24 3.68
N SER A 279 1.26 -12.03 4.20
CA SER A 279 0.87 -11.65 5.57
C SER A 279 -0.65 -11.70 5.76
N MET A 280 -1.42 -11.22 4.78
CA MET A 280 -2.88 -11.27 4.82
C MET A 280 -3.40 -12.71 4.81
N ASN A 281 -2.86 -13.58 3.97
CA ASN A 281 -3.24 -14.99 3.93
C ASN A 281 -2.99 -15.71 5.26
N GLN A 282 -1.86 -15.43 5.92
CA GLN A 282 -1.57 -16.00 7.23
C GLN A 282 -2.51 -15.49 8.33
N ARG A 283 -2.97 -14.23 8.25
CA ARG A 283 -3.97 -13.69 9.19
C ARG A 283 -5.33 -14.35 8.99
N LEU A 284 -5.75 -14.56 7.74
CA LEU A 284 -6.98 -15.29 7.43
C LEU A 284 -6.95 -16.73 7.94
N GLY A 285 -5.86 -17.47 7.69
CA GLY A 285 -5.73 -18.84 8.16
C GLY A 285 -5.82 -18.95 9.68
N ARG A 286 -5.16 -18.04 10.42
CA ARG A 286 -5.26 -17.99 11.89
C ARG A 286 -6.67 -17.66 12.38
N ARG A 287 -7.38 -16.74 11.70
CA ARG A 287 -8.77 -16.39 12.05
C ARG A 287 -9.74 -17.52 11.76
N GLN A 288 -9.59 -18.22 10.63
CA GLN A 288 -10.41 -19.40 10.31
C GLN A 288 -10.23 -20.50 11.36
N GLN A 289 -9.02 -20.69 11.88
CA GLN A 289 -8.77 -21.61 13.00
C GLN A 289 -9.46 -21.17 14.30
N GLN A 290 -9.57 -19.86 14.56
CA GLN A 290 -10.26 -19.33 15.74
C GLN A 290 -11.80 -19.38 15.61
N ILE A 291 -12.34 -19.18 14.41
CA ILE A 291 -13.80 -19.20 14.11
C ILE A 291 -14.30 -20.64 13.87
N SER A 292 -13.47 -21.66 14.06
CA SER A 292 -13.93 -23.04 14.17
C SER A 292 -14.09 -23.44 15.65
N PRO A 293 -15.01 -22.85 16.44
CA PRO A 293 -15.30 -23.31 17.79
C PRO A 293 -16.19 -24.55 17.77
N PHE A 294 -16.65 -25.01 16.59
CA PHE A 294 -17.27 -26.32 16.53
C PHE A 294 -16.21 -27.29 17.02
N PRO A 295 -16.42 -27.93 18.19
CA PRO A 295 -15.62 -29.10 18.51
C PRO A 295 -15.69 -29.93 17.24
N LYS A 296 -14.53 -30.34 16.72
CA LYS A 296 -14.53 -31.48 15.80
C LYS A 296 -15.40 -32.47 16.52
N LEU A 297 -16.63 -32.69 16.02
CA LEU A 297 -17.51 -33.67 16.61
C LEU A 297 -16.63 -34.91 16.52
N ASP A 298 -16.13 -35.35 17.68
CA ASP A 298 -15.43 -36.60 17.79
C ASP A 298 -16.52 -37.64 17.51
N LEU A 299 -16.78 -37.85 16.22
CA LEU A 299 -17.51 -38.99 15.66
C LEU A 299 -16.75 -40.30 15.92
N ALA A 300 -15.72 -40.25 16.77
CA ALA A 300 -14.86 -41.32 17.19
C ALA A 300 -15.12 -41.74 18.66
N GLN A 301 -16.37 -41.82 19.11
CA GLN A 301 -16.74 -42.71 20.23
C GLN A 301 -18.27 -42.88 20.35
N GLY A 302 -18.84 -43.60 19.39
CA GLY A 302 -20.25 -43.97 19.40
C GLY A 302 -20.52 -45.20 18.53
N ARG A 303 -19.73 -46.25 18.72
CA ARG A 303 -20.07 -47.59 18.22
C ARG A 303 -21.29 -48.04 19.04
N ASN A 304 -22.42 -48.20 18.35
CA ASN A 304 -23.70 -48.74 18.82
C ASN A 304 -24.53 -47.80 19.70
N GLU A 305 -25.41 -47.01 19.08
CA GLU A 305 -26.86 -47.09 19.28
C GLU A 305 -27.57 -46.22 18.24
N GLY A 306 -28.57 -46.78 17.58
CA GLY A 306 -29.23 -46.22 16.39
C GLY A 306 -30.12 -45.03 16.73
N VAL A 307 -29.56 -43.82 16.79
CA VAL A 307 -30.34 -42.59 16.76
C VAL A 307 -30.30 -42.02 15.35
N VAL A 308 -31.36 -42.33 14.60
CA VAL A 308 -31.66 -41.70 13.31
C VAL A 308 -32.12 -40.27 13.58
N LEU A 309 -31.19 -39.31 13.56
CA LEU A 309 -31.56 -37.90 13.43
C LEU A 309 -31.95 -37.64 11.97
N GLN A 310 -33.24 -37.81 11.68
CA GLN A 310 -33.87 -37.28 10.47
C GLN A 310 -33.84 -35.75 10.55
N TYR A 311 -32.86 -35.13 9.90
CA TYR A 311 -33.00 -33.74 9.49
C TYR A 311 -33.88 -33.70 8.23
N PRO A 312 -34.88 -32.82 8.16
CA PRO A 312 -35.60 -32.60 6.92
C PRO A 312 -34.63 -31.98 5.90
N LEU A 313 -34.16 -32.80 4.96
CA LEU A 313 -33.61 -32.32 3.71
C LEU A 313 -34.76 -31.62 2.97
N ASN A 314 -34.82 -30.29 3.09
CA ASN A 314 -35.47 -29.51 2.05
C ASN A 314 -34.60 -29.63 0.80
N GLU A 315 -35.12 -30.35 -0.19
CA GLU A 315 -34.55 -30.49 -1.53
C GLU A 315 -34.31 -29.10 -2.14
N ILE A 316 -33.06 -28.65 -2.13
CA ILE A 316 -32.62 -27.59 -3.03
C ILE A 316 -32.31 -28.29 -4.35
N HIS A 317 -33.28 -28.23 -5.27
CA HIS A 317 -33.09 -28.61 -6.67
C HIS A 317 -31.96 -27.77 -7.29
N TYR A 318 -30.77 -28.35 -7.41
CA TYR A 318 -29.78 -27.89 -8.37
C TYR A 318 -30.23 -28.38 -9.76
N GLY A 319 -30.74 -27.45 -10.57
CA GLY A 319 -30.94 -27.70 -12.00
C GLY A 319 -29.59 -28.00 -12.64
N SER A 320 -29.41 -29.23 -13.15
CA SER A 320 -28.26 -29.60 -13.96
C SER A 320 -28.38 -28.88 -15.31
N ILE A 321 -27.46 -27.94 -15.56
CA ILE A 321 -27.26 -27.42 -16.91
C ILE A 321 -26.38 -28.43 -17.65
N ASN A 322 -27.00 -29.21 -18.53
CA ASN A 322 -26.30 -29.98 -19.55
C ASN A 322 -25.70 -29.01 -20.58
N THR A 323 -24.39 -28.75 -20.51
CA THR A 323 -23.63 -28.20 -21.64
C THR A 323 -22.90 -29.33 -22.35
N SER A 324 -23.59 -29.96 -23.29
CA SER A 324 -22.97 -30.70 -24.38
C SER A 324 -22.61 -29.70 -25.47
N SER A 325 -21.35 -29.26 -25.53
CA SER A 325 -20.79 -28.57 -26.69
C SER A 325 -19.75 -29.47 -27.35
N THR A 326 -20.14 -29.99 -28.50
CA THR A 326 -19.31 -30.59 -29.53
C THR A 326 -18.12 -29.68 -29.87
N LEU A 327 -16.90 -30.20 -29.68
CA LEU A 327 -15.68 -29.64 -30.25
C LEU A 327 -15.68 -29.96 -31.76
N GLU A 328 -16.07 -29.00 -32.58
CA GLU A 328 -15.71 -28.99 -34.00
C GLU A 328 -14.32 -28.36 -34.16
N GLU A 329 -13.41 -29.19 -34.64
CA GLU A 329 -12.05 -28.87 -35.03
C GLU A 329 -12.10 -28.09 -36.37
N THR A 330 -11.78 -26.80 -36.34
CA THR A 330 -11.50 -26.03 -37.57
C THR A 330 -10.25 -25.18 -37.39
N SER A 331 -9.16 -25.64 -38.00
CA SER A 331 -7.98 -24.84 -38.30
C SER A 331 -8.30 -23.77 -39.34
N PRO A 332 -7.60 -22.63 -39.31
CA PRO A 332 -7.15 -22.06 -40.56
C PRO A 332 -5.67 -21.70 -40.58
N LEU A 333 -5.06 -22.07 -41.71
CA LEU A 333 -3.90 -21.46 -42.35
C LEU A 333 -4.00 -19.92 -42.37
N LEU A 334 -2.86 -19.26 -42.15
CA LEU A 334 -2.38 -18.03 -42.82
C LEU A 334 -0.88 -17.96 -42.46
N THR A 335 0.15 -18.03 -43.30
CA THR A 335 0.46 -17.29 -44.55
C THR A 335 0.25 -15.78 -44.42
N VAL A 336 1.23 -15.08 -43.84
CA VAL A 336 2.19 -14.18 -44.53
C VAL A 336 3.48 -14.16 -43.70
#